data_AF-A0A958FEU0-F1
#
_entry.id   AF-A0A958FEU0-F1
#
_cell.length_a   1.000
_cell.length_b   1.000
_cell.length_c   1.000
_cell.angle_alpha   90.00
_cell.angle_beta   90.00
_cell.angle_gamma   90.00
#
_symmetry.space_group_name_H-M   'P 1'
#
loop_
_entity.id
_entity.type
_entity.pdbx_description
1 polymer ?
#
loop_
_entity_poly.entity_id
_entity_poly.type
_entity_poly.pdbx_seq_one_letter_code
_entity_poly.pdbx_strand_id
1 'polypeptide(L)'
;TAIRDIPLRTATGAIVPLGKVADVSVAEGYSFVRREQLQRYAVIQMDVRGRDVDGFVQDANRVISEQIDLPPGYWVEWGGAFENQQRALARLSVIVPLTIFFIFVLLYTAFNSVKFATLIIANVPFATIGGLVALFISGQYLSVPSAIGFIAVFGVAMLNGIVLVSFINELR
;
A
#
# COMPACT_ATOMS: atom_id res chain seq x y z
N THR A 1 -21.17 9.33 45.86
CA THR A 1 -21.57 9.95 47.15
C THR A 1 -20.44 9.92 48.15
N ALA A 2 -19.80 8.77 48.43
CA ALA A 2 -18.68 8.67 49.39
C ALA A 2 -17.49 9.63 49.16
N ILE A 3 -17.17 9.97 47.90
CA ILE A 3 -16.07 10.91 47.58
C ILE A 3 -16.36 12.33 48.11
N ARG A 4 -17.63 12.77 48.12
CA ARG A 4 -18.01 14.11 48.59
C ARG A 4 -17.89 14.25 50.12
N ASP A 5 -17.95 13.15 50.85
CA ASP A 5 -17.90 13.12 52.31
C ASP A 5 -16.48 12.94 52.87
N ILE A 6 -15.46 12.94 52.01
CA ILE A 6 -14.06 12.85 52.43
C ILE A 6 -13.71 14.05 53.33
N PRO A 7 -13.27 13.83 54.58
CA PRO A 7 -12.95 14.91 55.51
C PRO A 7 -11.62 15.58 55.13
N LEU A 8 -11.63 16.91 55.02
CA LEU A 8 -10.45 17.73 54.78
C LEU A 8 -10.19 18.63 55.99
N ARG A 9 -8.92 18.77 56.37
CA ARG A 9 -8.50 19.71 57.41
C ARG A 9 -8.13 21.05 56.78
N THR A 10 -8.81 22.09 57.22
CA THR A 10 -8.55 23.48 56.80
C THR A 10 -7.29 24.05 57.48
N ALA A 11 -6.76 25.16 56.96
CA ALA A 11 -5.60 25.84 57.55
C ALA A 11 -5.82 26.30 59.00
N THR A 12 -7.08 26.52 59.40
CA THR A 12 -7.48 26.88 60.77
C THR A 12 -7.73 25.65 61.67
N GLY A 13 -7.53 24.43 61.15
CA GLY A 13 -7.67 23.18 61.89
C GLY A 13 -9.08 22.57 61.87
N ALA A 14 -10.08 23.27 61.33
CA ALA A 14 -11.44 22.75 61.21
C ALA A 14 -11.53 21.62 60.17
N ILE A 15 -12.40 20.63 60.42
CA ILE A 15 -12.66 19.50 59.51
C ILE A 15 -13.94 19.80 58.71
N VAL A 16 -13.82 19.80 57.38
CA VAL A 16 -14.92 20.10 56.45
C VAL A 16 -14.96 19.03 55.35
N PRO A 17 -16.13 18.51 54.95
CA PRO A 17 -16.21 17.53 53.87
C PRO A 17 -15.86 18.16 52.50
N LEU A 18 -15.26 17.38 51.59
CA LEU A 18 -14.83 17.82 50.26
C LEU A 18 -15.95 18.51 49.46
N GLY A 19 -17.19 18.03 49.57
CA GLY A 19 -18.35 18.61 48.88
C GLY A 19 -18.75 20.02 49.32
N LYS A 20 -18.19 20.56 50.42
CA LYS A 20 -18.39 21.96 50.84
C LYS A 20 -17.38 22.93 50.24
N VAL A 21 -16.30 22.42 49.64
CA VAL A 21 -15.19 23.21 49.09
C VAL A 21 -14.98 22.99 47.58
N ALA A 22 -15.53 21.91 47.00
CA ALA A 22 -15.43 21.60 45.58
C ALA A 22 -16.74 20.98 45.03
N ASP A 23 -17.05 21.26 43.76
CA ASP A 23 -18.08 20.52 43.03
C ASP A 23 -17.50 19.20 42.52
N VAL A 24 -18.15 18.08 42.88
CA VAL A 24 -17.72 16.74 42.46
C VAL A 24 -18.80 16.18 41.56
N SER A 25 -18.54 16.14 40.26
CA SER A 25 -19.42 15.56 39.25
C SER A 25 -18.72 14.43 38.50
N VAL A 26 -19.51 13.54 37.93
CA VAL A 26 -19.03 12.53 36.99
C VAL A 26 -19.13 13.14 35.60
N ALA A 27 -18.02 13.16 34.88
CA ALA A 27 -17.94 13.65 33.52
C ALA A 27 -17.35 12.58 32.61
N GLU A 28 -17.76 12.61 31.34
CA GLU A 28 -17.13 11.80 30.30
C GLU A 28 -15.84 12.48 29.84
N GLY A 29 -14.81 11.67 29.61
CA GLY A 29 -13.51 12.12 29.12
C GLY A 29 -12.93 11.11 28.15
N TYR A 30 -11.88 11.52 27.43
CA TYR A 30 -11.17 10.62 26.52
C TYR A 30 -10.48 9.51 27.31
N SER A 31 -10.71 8.26 26.89
CA SER A 31 -9.98 7.11 27.45
C SER A 31 -8.50 7.16 27.07
N PHE A 32 -8.19 7.57 25.84
CA PHE A 32 -6.83 7.76 25.33
C PHE A 32 -6.77 8.91 24.32
N VAL A 33 -5.68 9.67 24.34
CA VAL A 33 -5.37 10.67 23.32
C VAL A 33 -4.27 10.13 22.42
N ARG A 34 -4.64 9.59 21.26
CA ARG A 34 -3.67 9.13 20.25
C ARG A 34 -3.10 10.33 19.50
N ARG A 35 -1.79 10.26 19.24
CA ARG A 35 -1.09 11.25 18.45
C ARG A 35 -0.14 10.58 17.48
N GLU A 36 -0.09 11.12 16.28
CA GLU A 36 0.89 10.78 15.25
C GLU A 36 1.44 12.11 14.71
N GLN A 37 2.77 12.22 14.63
CA GLN A 37 3.43 13.47 14.23
C GLN A 37 2.93 14.72 14.99
N LEU A 38 2.70 14.57 16.31
CA LEU A 38 2.14 15.60 17.21
C LEU A 38 0.69 16.03 16.93
N GLN A 39 0.04 15.45 15.91
CA GLN A 39 -1.37 15.69 15.58
C GLN A 39 -2.25 14.64 16.24
N ARG A 40 -3.44 15.03 16.74
CA ARG A 40 -4.41 14.07 17.30
C ARG A 40 -5.17 13.42 16.16
N TYR A 41 -5.39 12.12 16.24
CA TYR A 41 -6.14 11.39 15.23
C TYR A 41 -7.07 10.36 15.85
N ALA A 42 -8.11 10.00 15.10
CA ALA A 42 -9.02 8.91 15.41
C ALA A 42 -8.85 7.82 14.35
N VAL A 43 -8.85 6.56 14.78
CA VAL A 43 -8.72 5.41 13.89
C VAL A 43 -10.09 4.82 13.64
N ILE A 44 -10.44 4.67 12.36
CA ILE A 44 -11.59 3.89 11.93
C ILE A 44 -11.04 2.66 11.22
N GLN A 45 -11.21 1.49 11.84
CA GLN A 45 -10.73 0.23 11.27
C GLN A 45 -11.84 -0.44 10.48
N MET A 46 -11.50 -0.90 9.27
CA MET A 46 -12.43 -1.53 8.33
C MET A 46 -11.81 -2.84 7.85
N ASP A 47 -12.62 -3.89 7.73
CA ASP A 47 -12.22 -5.16 7.10
C ASP A 47 -12.93 -5.27 5.75
N VAL A 48 -12.15 -5.32 4.67
CA VAL A 48 -12.68 -5.38 3.30
C VAL A 48 -12.71 -6.83 2.86
N ARG A 49 -13.90 -7.35 2.59
CA ARG A 49 -14.11 -8.74 2.14
C ARG A 49 -14.87 -8.78 0.82
N GLY A 50 -14.49 -9.73 -0.03
CA GLY A 50 -15.18 -9.98 -1.30
C GLY A 50 -14.93 -8.94 -2.41
N ARG A 51 -14.02 -7.98 -2.20
CA ARG A 51 -13.57 -7.01 -3.21
C ARG A 51 -12.12 -6.58 -2.94
N ASP A 52 -11.51 -5.90 -3.90
CA ASP A 52 -10.16 -5.35 -3.78
C ASP A 52 -10.13 -4.09 -2.88
N VAL A 53 -8.98 -3.89 -2.23
CA VAL A 53 -8.77 -2.81 -1.27
C VAL A 53 -8.67 -1.45 -1.97
N ASP A 54 -8.01 -1.38 -3.13
CA ASP A 54 -7.80 -0.14 -3.88
C ASP A 54 -9.13 0.46 -4.37
N GLY A 55 -9.96 -0.34 -5.02
CA GLY A 55 -11.29 0.05 -5.47
C GLY A 55 -12.22 0.40 -4.32
N PHE A 56 -12.13 -0.29 -3.17
CA PHE A 56 -12.88 0.10 -1.98
C PHE A 56 -12.47 1.50 -1.49
N VAL A 57 -11.17 1.78 -1.39
CA VAL A 57 -10.66 3.08 -0.93
C VAL A 57 -11.06 4.19 -1.90
N GLN A 58 -10.99 3.95 -3.21
CA GLN A 58 -11.43 4.93 -4.22
C GLN A 58 -12.93 5.26 -4.09
N ASP A 59 -13.78 4.25 -3.92
CA ASP A 59 -15.21 4.44 -3.70
C ASP A 59 -15.49 5.18 -2.39
N ALA A 60 -14.84 4.77 -1.30
CA ALA A 60 -15.01 5.40 0.00
C ALA A 60 -14.54 6.86 -0.02
N ASN A 61 -13.41 7.16 -0.66
CA ASN A 61 -12.89 8.51 -0.77
C ASN A 61 -13.83 9.42 -1.57
N ARG A 62 -14.43 8.90 -2.64
CA ARG A 62 -15.47 9.61 -3.41
C ARG A 62 -16.68 9.94 -2.53
N VAL A 63 -17.21 8.95 -1.81
CA VAL A 63 -18.35 9.16 -0.91
C VAL A 63 -18.03 10.16 0.21
N ILE A 64 -16.84 10.07 0.82
CA ILE A 64 -16.38 11.01 1.85
C ILE A 64 -16.33 12.42 1.28
N SER A 65 -15.76 12.61 0.09
CA SER A 65 -15.67 13.94 -0.53
C SER A 65 -17.02 14.54 -0.92
N GLU A 66 -18.03 13.71 -1.21
CA GLU A 66 -19.36 14.15 -1.63
C GLU A 66 -20.31 14.40 -0.45
N GLN A 67 -20.22 13.59 0.61
CA GLN A 67 -21.21 13.55 1.68
C GLN A 67 -20.72 14.12 3.02
N ILE A 68 -19.41 14.30 3.19
CA ILE A 68 -18.82 14.72 4.47
C ILE A 68 -18.07 16.03 4.26
N ASP A 69 -18.59 17.09 4.87
CA ASP A 69 -17.85 18.35 4.98
C ASP A 69 -17.02 18.33 6.27
N LEU A 70 -15.69 18.33 6.11
CA LEU A 70 -14.75 18.26 7.22
C LEU A 70 -14.47 19.69 7.74
N PRO A 71 -14.55 19.92 9.06
CA PRO A 71 -14.18 21.22 9.61
C PRO A 71 -12.72 21.59 9.26
N PRO A 72 -12.39 22.89 9.19
CA PRO A 72 -11.03 23.33 8.92
C PRO A 72 -10.01 22.70 9.87
N GLY A 73 -8.90 22.22 9.33
CA GLY A 73 -7.83 21.57 10.10
C GLY A 73 -8.01 20.07 10.33
N TYR A 74 -9.08 19.46 9.81
CA TYR A 74 -9.24 18.01 9.78
C TYR A 74 -8.91 17.48 8.38
N TRP A 75 -8.27 16.32 8.32
CA TRP A 75 -8.03 15.58 7.09
C TRP A 75 -8.22 14.09 7.35
N VAL A 76 -8.45 13.34 6.27
CA VAL A 76 -8.58 11.89 6.30
C VAL A 76 -7.36 11.30 5.61
N GLU A 77 -6.79 10.27 6.20
CA GLU A 77 -5.65 9.54 5.67
C GLU A 77 -5.92 8.04 5.72
N TRP A 78 -5.55 7.34 4.64
CA TRP A 78 -5.71 5.89 4.52
C TRP A 78 -4.41 5.19 4.87
N GLY A 79 -4.40 4.47 5.99
CA GLY A 79 -3.25 3.68 6.44
C GLY A 79 -3.40 2.17 6.18
N GLY A 80 -2.40 1.41 6.62
CA GLY A 80 -2.47 -0.05 6.69
C GLY A 80 -2.15 -0.77 5.37
N ALA A 81 -2.99 -1.73 4.98
CA ALA A 81 -2.74 -2.58 3.81
C ALA A 81 -2.73 -1.78 2.50
N PHE A 82 -3.58 -0.76 2.38
CA PHE A 82 -3.63 0.12 1.22
C PHE A 82 -2.33 0.91 1.05
N GLU A 83 -1.83 1.53 2.12
CA GLU A 83 -0.56 2.26 2.09
C GLU A 83 0.61 1.33 1.70
N ASN A 84 0.63 0.11 2.25
CA ASN A 84 1.62 -0.90 1.87
C ASN A 84 1.54 -1.25 0.37
N GLN A 85 0.34 -1.41 -0.16
CA GLN A 85 0.12 -1.70 -1.58
C GLN A 85 0.59 -0.54 -2.46
N GLN A 86 0.20 0.70 -2.14
CA GLN A 86 0.61 1.89 -2.90
C GLN A 86 2.13 2.09 -2.87
N ARG A 87 2.78 1.92 -1.71
CA ARG A 87 4.24 1.97 -1.60
C ARG A 87 4.92 0.90 -2.45
N ALA A 88 4.36 -0.31 -2.49
CA ALA A 88 4.90 -1.39 -3.32
C ALA A 88 4.74 -1.08 -4.82
N LEU A 89 3.56 -0.61 -5.25
CA LEU A 89 3.29 -0.23 -6.64
C LEU A 89 4.19 0.91 -7.12
N ALA A 90 4.39 1.95 -6.30
CA ALA A 90 5.27 3.06 -6.61
C ALA A 90 6.74 2.63 -6.76
N ARG A 91 7.19 1.63 -6.00
CA ARG A 91 8.53 1.05 -6.18
C ARG A 91 8.61 0.24 -7.48
N LEU A 92 7.61 -0.60 -7.75
CA LEU A 92 7.57 -1.43 -8.96
C LEU A 92 7.51 -0.59 -10.24
N SER A 93 6.79 0.54 -10.22
CA SER A 93 6.71 1.46 -11.37
C SER A 93 8.05 2.08 -11.74
N VAL A 94 9.01 2.14 -10.81
CA VAL A 94 10.38 2.60 -11.07
C VAL A 94 11.32 1.45 -11.40
N ILE A 95 11.24 0.35 -10.63
CA ILE A 95 12.15 -0.80 -10.78
C ILE A 95 11.93 -1.50 -12.12
N VAL A 96 10.68 -1.75 -12.52
CA VAL A 96 10.37 -2.52 -13.74
C VAL A 96 10.93 -1.86 -15.00
N PRO A 97 10.70 -0.55 -15.28
CA PRO A 97 11.30 0.11 -16.44
C PRO A 97 12.83 0.13 -16.38
N LEU A 98 13.40 0.34 -15.19
CA LEU A 98 14.85 0.39 -15.01
C LEU A 98 15.51 -0.97 -15.34
N THR A 99 14.91 -2.08 -14.91
CA THR A 99 15.39 -3.42 -15.24
C THR A 99 15.29 -3.71 -16.74
N ILE A 100 14.17 -3.36 -17.38
CA ILE A 100 14.01 -3.52 -18.84
C ILE A 100 15.07 -2.69 -19.59
N PHE A 101 15.36 -1.48 -19.12
CA PHE A 101 16.41 -0.64 -19.70
C PHE A 101 17.80 -1.29 -19.59
N PHE A 102 18.17 -1.82 -18.42
CA PHE A 102 19.47 -2.50 -18.28
C PHE A 102 19.55 -3.78 -19.14
N ILE A 103 18.47 -4.55 -19.25
CA ILE A 103 18.41 -5.70 -20.16
C ILE A 103 18.59 -5.24 -21.61
N PHE A 104 17.95 -4.13 -22.02
CA PHE A 104 18.14 -3.56 -23.35
C PHE A 104 19.59 -3.20 -23.62
N VAL A 105 20.27 -2.54 -22.67
CA VAL A 105 21.68 -2.18 -22.80
C VAL A 105 22.53 -3.42 -22.97
N LEU A 106 22.32 -4.47 -22.18
CA LEU A 106 23.05 -5.74 -22.30
C LEU A 106 22.84 -6.42 -23.65
N LEU A 107 21.60 -6.45 -24.14
CA LEU A 107 21.30 -7.00 -25.46
C LEU A 107 21.89 -6.15 -26.58
N TYR A 108 21.87 -4.83 -26.44
CA TYR A 108 22.50 -3.93 -27.39
C TYR A 108 24.02 -4.16 -27.47
N THR A 109 24.73 -4.30 -26.35
CA THR A 109 26.17 -4.62 -26.37
C THR A 109 26.46 -6.02 -26.92
N ALA A 110 25.56 -6.99 -26.72
CA ALA A 110 25.74 -8.34 -27.25
C ALA A 110 25.60 -8.42 -28.79
N PHE A 111 24.63 -7.71 -29.37
CA PHE A 111 24.32 -7.77 -30.81
C PHE A 111 24.75 -6.55 -31.62
N ASN A 112 25.24 -5.50 -30.93
CA ASN A 112 25.57 -4.18 -31.49
C ASN A 112 24.48 -3.59 -32.42
N SER A 113 23.21 -3.91 -32.13
CA SER A 113 22.07 -3.61 -33.02
C SER A 113 20.82 -3.31 -32.21
N VAL A 114 20.36 -2.05 -32.33
CA VAL A 114 19.12 -1.56 -31.70
C VAL A 114 17.89 -2.34 -32.16
N LYS A 115 17.84 -2.74 -33.45
CA LYS A 115 16.71 -3.48 -34.01
C LYS A 115 16.55 -4.84 -33.35
N PHE A 116 17.65 -5.56 -33.18
CA PHE A 116 17.66 -6.88 -32.57
C PHE A 116 17.33 -6.83 -31.07
N ALA A 117 17.94 -5.91 -30.33
CA ALA A 117 17.62 -5.71 -28.91
C ALA A 117 16.13 -5.36 -28.69
N THR A 118 15.56 -4.50 -29.53
CA THR A 118 14.14 -4.12 -29.45
C THR A 118 13.22 -5.29 -29.78
N LEU A 119 13.53 -6.09 -30.81
CA LEU A 119 12.75 -7.28 -31.18
C LEU A 119 12.71 -8.31 -30.05
N ILE A 120 13.83 -8.53 -29.36
CA ILE A 120 13.89 -9.46 -28.22
C ILE A 120 13.05 -8.92 -27.06
N ILE A 121 13.14 -7.63 -26.72
CA ILE A 121 12.34 -7.04 -25.64
C ILE A 121 10.85 -6.99 -25.98
N ALA A 122 10.50 -6.86 -27.26
CA ALA A 122 9.11 -6.91 -27.70
C ALA A 122 8.43 -8.24 -27.33
N ASN A 123 9.16 -9.32 -27.07
CA ASN A 123 8.61 -10.59 -26.58
C ASN A 123 8.15 -10.54 -25.10
N VAL A 124 8.64 -9.60 -24.29
CA VAL A 124 8.34 -9.51 -22.85
C VAL A 124 6.84 -9.29 -22.57
N PRO A 125 6.15 -8.34 -23.23
CA PRO A 125 4.69 -8.22 -23.10
C PRO A 125 3.94 -9.50 -23.48
N PHE A 126 4.34 -10.20 -24.55
CA PHE A 126 3.68 -11.44 -24.98
C PHE A 126 3.84 -12.56 -23.94
N ALA A 127 5.04 -12.70 -23.37
CA ALA A 127 5.29 -13.64 -22.27
C ALA A 127 4.42 -13.32 -21.04
N THR A 128 4.25 -12.03 -20.73
CA THR A 128 3.43 -11.58 -19.59
C THR A 128 1.96 -11.90 -19.80
N ILE A 129 1.43 -11.64 -21.01
CA ILE A 129 0.03 -11.96 -21.36
C ILE A 129 -0.22 -13.46 -21.24
N GLY A 130 0.68 -14.30 -21.76
CA GLY A 130 0.57 -15.75 -21.64
C GLY A 130 0.52 -16.23 -20.18
N GLY A 131 1.39 -15.68 -19.32
CA GLY A 131 1.40 -16.00 -17.89
C GLY A 131 0.14 -15.55 -17.15
N LEU A 132 -0.37 -14.35 -17.46
CA LEU A 132 -1.62 -13.85 -16.88
C LEU A 132 -2.83 -14.68 -17.30
N VAL A 133 -2.91 -15.07 -18.58
CA VAL A 133 -3.98 -15.95 -19.08
C VAL A 133 -3.91 -17.33 -18.41
N ALA A 134 -2.71 -17.89 -18.23
CA ALA A 134 -2.54 -19.17 -17.54
C ALA A 134 -2.98 -19.10 -16.06
N LEU A 135 -2.68 -18.00 -15.35
CA LEU A 135 -3.15 -17.78 -13.98
C LEU A 135 -4.68 -17.62 -13.94
N PHE A 136 -5.25 -16.89 -14.90
CA PHE A 136 -6.69 -16.70 -14.99
C PHE A 136 -7.43 -18.03 -15.20
N ILE A 137 -6.96 -18.86 -16.14
CA ILE A 137 -7.57 -20.17 -16.41
C ILE A 137 -7.41 -21.13 -15.24
N SER A 138 -6.27 -21.09 -14.54
CA SER A 138 -6.02 -21.93 -13.36
C SER A 138 -6.72 -21.44 -12.08
N GLY A 139 -7.35 -20.26 -12.11
CA GLY A 139 -7.97 -19.63 -10.94
C GLY A 139 -6.98 -19.26 -9.84
N GLN A 140 -5.68 -19.14 -10.17
CA GLN A 140 -4.62 -18.83 -9.21
C GLN A 140 -4.37 -17.32 -9.16
N TYR A 141 -4.05 -16.82 -7.97
CA TYR A 141 -3.68 -15.42 -7.78
C TYR A 141 -2.19 -15.20 -8.05
N LEU A 142 -1.83 -13.96 -8.32
CA LEU A 142 -0.44 -13.56 -8.40
C LEU A 142 0.19 -13.66 -7.00
N SER A 143 1.08 -14.64 -6.83
CA SER A 143 1.76 -14.95 -5.57
C SER A 143 3.28 -14.99 -5.77
N VAL A 144 4.06 -15.10 -4.68
CA VAL A 144 5.53 -15.20 -4.76
C VAL A 144 5.98 -16.38 -5.65
N PRO A 145 5.40 -17.60 -5.55
CA PRO A 145 5.67 -18.68 -6.50
C PRO A 145 5.33 -18.32 -7.96
N SER A 146 4.19 -17.67 -8.20
CA SER A 146 3.79 -17.25 -9.54
C SER A 146 4.79 -16.26 -10.14
N ALA A 147 5.33 -15.34 -9.32
CA ALA A 147 6.34 -14.38 -9.75
C ALA A 147 7.66 -15.06 -10.19
N ILE A 148 8.10 -16.10 -9.47
CA ILE A 148 9.26 -16.93 -9.88
C ILE A 148 8.97 -17.61 -11.23
N GLY A 149 7.74 -18.09 -11.42
CA GLY A 149 7.29 -18.63 -12.70
C GLY A 149 7.39 -17.62 -13.85
N PHE A 150 6.96 -16.38 -13.65
CA PHE A 150 7.11 -15.31 -14.65
C PHE A 150 8.58 -15.06 -15.01
N ILE A 151 9.48 -15.04 -14.03
CA ILE A 151 10.92 -14.87 -14.27
C ILE A 151 11.45 -16.02 -15.17
N ALA A 152 11.03 -17.25 -14.90
CA ALA A 152 11.40 -18.40 -15.72
C ALA A 152 10.88 -18.29 -17.16
N VAL A 153 9.61 -17.91 -17.34
CA VAL A 153 9.02 -17.71 -18.68
C VAL A 153 9.73 -16.58 -19.43
N PHE A 154 10.06 -15.47 -18.76
CA PHE A 154 10.84 -14.39 -19.36
C PHE A 154 12.22 -14.88 -19.80
N GLY A 155 12.91 -15.67 -18.97
CA GLY A 155 14.22 -16.24 -19.33
C GLY A 155 14.15 -17.09 -20.59
N VAL A 156 13.19 -18.03 -20.67
CA VAL A 156 13.00 -18.89 -21.84
C VAL A 156 12.59 -18.07 -23.08
N ALA A 157 11.69 -17.10 -22.94
CA ALA A 157 11.27 -16.23 -24.04
C ALA A 157 12.42 -15.39 -24.60
N MET A 158 13.28 -14.85 -23.73
CA MET A 158 14.47 -14.11 -24.15
C MET A 158 15.50 -15.01 -24.83
N LEU A 159 15.74 -16.22 -24.31
CA LEU A 159 16.68 -17.16 -24.91
C LEU A 159 16.21 -17.58 -26.32
N ASN A 160 14.92 -17.86 -26.49
CA ASN A 160 14.34 -18.11 -27.81
C ASN A 160 14.49 -16.91 -28.75
N GLY A 161 14.24 -15.69 -28.26
CA GLY A 161 14.45 -14.46 -29.03
C GLY A 161 15.91 -14.30 -29.48
N ILE A 162 16.86 -14.54 -28.57
CA ILE A 162 18.30 -14.50 -28.84
C ILE A 162 18.69 -15.53 -29.89
N VAL A 163 18.26 -16.78 -29.75
CA VAL A 163 18.57 -17.86 -30.71
C VAL A 163 18.04 -17.53 -32.10
N LEU A 164 16.78 -17.07 -32.20
CA LEU A 164 16.19 -16.70 -33.50
C LEU A 164 16.94 -15.55 -34.16
N VAL A 165 17.26 -14.50 -33.40
CA VAL A 165 18.03 -13.35 -33.89
C VAL A 165 19.43 -13.76 -34.33
N SER A 166 20.10 -14.60 -33.54
CA SER A 166 21.43 -15.12 -33.86
C SER A 166 21.42 -15.89 -35.18
N PHE A 167 20.43 -16.77 -35.37
CA PHE A 167 20.28 -17.55 -36.61
C PHE A 167 20.01 -16.65 -37.84
N ILE A 168 19.16 -15.63 -37.69
CA ILE A 168 18.90 -14.65 -38.75
C ILE A 168 20.17 -13.86 -39.10
N ASN A 169 21.02 -13.57 -38.11
CA ASN A 169 22.27 -12.84 -38.31
C ASN A 169 23.36 -13.71 -38.96
N GLU A 170 23.35 -15.02 -38.72
CA GLU A 170 24.28 -15.99 -39.32
C GLU A 170 23.95 -16.34 -40.78
N LEU A 171 22.68 -16.21 -41.17
CA LEU A 171 22.21 -16.37 -42.56
C LEU A 171 22.45 -15.13 -43.45
N ARG A 172 23.05 -14.07 -42.91
CA ARG A 172 23.41 -12.84 -43.61
C ARG A 172 24.89 -12.81 -43.96
#